data_AF-A0A1E3H9P0-F1
#
_entry.id   AF-A0A1E3H9P0-F1
#
_cell.length_a   1.000
_cell.length_b   1.000
_cell.length_c   1.000
_cell.angle_alpha   90.00
_cell.angle_beta   90.00
_cell.angle_gamma   90.00
#
_symmetry.space_group_name_H-M   'P 1'
#
loop_
_entity.id
_entity.type
_entity.pdbx_description
1 polymer ?
#
loop_
_entity_poly.entity_id
_entity_poly.type
_entity_poly.pdbx_seq_one_letter_code
_entity_poly.pdbx_strand_id
1 'polypeptide(L)'
;MFPECDAKGLQPWSNLVSLGGAHGLGLNISCEECDTLYTLMDKYGCDESLYECLRSQITFMAREKEWEMFIMASHGNDRILGKRALDKMDDKTFLEEGFSKRIRRLSDTWALAVYQALYTKDPNLSPETICPGSNEWTSGKWRTELSRAVDVAASDFINLYHWRKDLLATLFAKD
;
A
#
# COMPACT_ATOMS: atom_id res chain seq x y z
N MET A 1 -3.02 -29.39 0.87
CA MET A 1 -4.00 -28.75 1.78
C MET A 1 -3.27 -27.56 2.38
N PHE A 2 -3.78 -26.34 2.21
CA PHE A 2 -3.14 -25.10 2.67
C PHE A 2 -3.57 -24.85 4.14
N PRO A 3 -2.71 -25.09 5.14
CA PRO A 3 -3.11 -25.05 6.56
C PRO A 3 -3.52 -23.66 7.06
N GLU A 4 -3.02 -22.61 6.40
CA GLU A 4 -3.15 -21.22 6.83
C GLU A 4 -4.40 -20.51 6.28
N CYS A 5 -5.10 -21.13 5.32
CA CYS A 5 -6.24 -20.48 4.68
C CYS A 5 -7.54 -21.18 5.05
N ASP A 6 -8.49 -20.38 5.50
CA ASP A 6 -9.88 -20.80 5.50
C ASP A 6 -10.37 -21.00 4.06
N ALA A 7 -11.52 -21.66 3.91
CA ALA A 7 -12.08 -21.91 2.59
C ALA A 7 -12.34 -20.61 1.79
N LYS A 8 -12.45 -19.46 2.46
CA LYS A 8 -12.66 -18.15 1.84
C LYS A 8 -11.37 -17.61 1.20
N GLY A 9 -10.22 -17.67 1.88
CA GLY A 9 -8.94 -17.23 1.32
C GLY A 9 -8.43 -18.12 0.17
N LEU A 10 -8.87 -19.38 0.11
CA LEU A 10 -8.45 -20.31 -0.94
C LEU A 10 -9.12 -20.09 -2.29
N GLN A 11 -10.31 -19.51 -2.31
CA GLN A 11 -11.04 -19.34 -3.55
C GLN A 11 -10.41 -18.28 -4.48
N PRO A 12 -10.02 -17.08 -3.99
CA PRO A 12 -9.25 -16.13 -4.78
C PRO A 12 -7.92 -16.71 -5.29
N TRP A 13 -7.23 -17.48 -4.45
CA TRP A 13 -5.98 -18.14 -4.81
C TRP A 13 -6.17 -19.18 -5.92
N SER A 14 -7.14 -20.08 -5.75
CA SER A 14 -7.47 -21.11 -6.73
C SER A 14 -7.87 -20.48 -8.06
N ASN A 15 -8.64 -19.41 -8.03
CA ASN A 15 -9.02 -18.66 -9.21
C ASN A 15 -7.79 -18.03 -9.87
N LEU A 16 -6.89 -17.39 -9.12
CA LEU A 16 -5.67 -16.78 -9.67
C LEU A 16 -4.80 -17.82 -10.39
N VAL A 17 -4.56 -18.98 -9.76
CA VAL A 17 -3.74 -20.07 -10.32
C VAL A 17 -4.43 -20.74 -11.51
N SER A 18 -5.74 -20.99 -11.42
CA SER A 18 -6.49 -21.67 -12.49
C SER A 18 -6.70 -20.79 -13.72
N LEU A 19 -6.75 -19.47 -13.52
CA LEU A 19 -7.03 -18.53 -14.60
C LEU A 19 -5.80 -18.17 -15.41
N GLY A 20 -4.57 -18.44 -14.94
CA GLY A 20 -3.34 -18.50 -15.74
C GLY A 20 -3.25 -17.54 -16.95
N GLY A 21 -3.54 -16.25 -16.75
CA GLY A 21 -3.50 -15.23 -17.82
C GLY A 21 -4.85 -14.76 -18.40
N ALA A 22 -6.00 -15.27 -17.92
CA ALA A 22 -7.31 -14.76 -18.29
C ALA A 22 -7.63 -13.47 -17.53
N HIS A 23 -7.19 -12.34 -18.08
CA HIS A 23 -7.45 -11.00 -17.55
C HIS A 23 -8.97 -10.75 -17.40
N GLY A 24 -9.40 -10.22 -16.25
CA GLY A 24 -10.75 -9.68 -16.07
C GLY A 24 -11.84 -10.68 -15.66
N LEU A 25 -11.52 -11.94 -15.37
CA LEU A 25 -12.49 -12.89 -14.81
C LEU A 25 -12.71 -12.67 -13.30
N GLY A 26 -13.41 -11.57 -12.99
CA GLY A 26 -14.36 -11.48 -11.88
C GLY A 26 -13.84 -11.76 -10.46
N LEU A 27 -12.54 -11.73 -10.22
CA LEU A 27 -12.00 -11.74 -8.87
C LEU A 27 -12.50 -10.47 -8.17
N ASN A 28 -13.29 -10.63 -7.11
CA ASN A 28 -13.67 -9.54 -6.22
C ASN A 28 -12.86 -9.70 -4.93
N ILE A 29 -11.63 -9.19 -4.96
CA ILE A 29 -10.65 -9.29 -3.89
C ILE A 29 -10.76 -8.06 -2.99
N SER A 30 -11.18 -8.26 -1.74
CA SER A 30 -11.07 -7.26 -0.67
C SER A 30 -9.61 -7.04 -0.24
N CYS A 31 -9.32 -5.96 0.50
CA CYS A 31 -7.95 -5.72 0.97
C CYS A 31 -7.43 -6.86 1.87
N GLU A 32 -8.29 -7.44 2.71
CA GLU A 32 -7.94 -8.58 3.59
C GLU A 32 -7.63 -9.85 2.79
N GLU A 33 -8.37 -10.10 1.70
CA GLU A 33 -8.07 -11.20 0.78
C GLU A 33 -6.77 -10.95 0.01
N CYS A 34 -6.42 -9.67 -0.23
CA CYS A 34 -5.17 -9.29 -0.88
C CYS A 34 -3.95 -9.64 -0.02
N ASP A 35 -3.96 -9.33 1.28
CA ASP A 35 -2.93 -9.75 2.25
C ASP A 35 -2.71 -11.27 2.21
N THR A 36 -3.81 -12.01 2.24
CA THR A 36 -3.78 -13.48 2.21
C THR A 36 -3.19 -14.00 0.90
N LEU A 37 -3.56 -13.41 -0.23
CA LEU A 37 -3.04 -13.77 -1.54
C LEU A 37 -1.54 -13.55 -1.63
N TYR A 38 -1.03 -12.37 -1.28
CA TYR A 38 0.41 -12.10 -1.31
C TYR A 38 1.19 -13.06 -0.40
N THR A 39 0.67 -13.34 0.80
CA THR A 39 1.28 -14.33 1.72
C THR A 39 1.39 -15.71 1.08
N LEU A 40 0.36 -16.14 0.34
CA LEU A 40 0.40 -17.40 -0.39
C LEU A 40 1.39 -17.34 -1.56
N MET A 41 1.45 -16.24 -2.31
CA MET A 41 2.37 -16.09 -3.44
C MET A 41 3.83 -16.20 -3.00
N ASP A 42 4.17 -15.51 -1.92
CA ASP A 42 5.51 -15.54 -1.32
C ASP A 42 5.85 -16.95 -0.80
N LYS A 43 4.89 -17.61 -0.13
CA LYS A 43 5.11 -18.92 0.50
C LYS A 43 5.28 -20.05 -0.51
N TYR A 44 4.50 -20.04 -1.59
CA TYR A 44 4.51 -21.11 -2.59
C TYR A 44 5.45 -20.84 -3.76
N GLY A 45 6.24 -19.77 -3.69
CA GLY A 45 7.30 -19.48 -4.65
C GLY A 45 6.77 -19.18 -6.05
N CYS A 46 5.71 -18.37 -6.11
CA CYS A 46 5.12 -17.98 -7.39
C CYS A 46 6.10 -17.15 -8.22
N ASP A 47 6.10 -17.37 -9.54
CA ASP A 47 6.90 -16.57 -10.44
C ASP A 47 6.27 -15.19 -10.72
N GLU A 48 7.06 -14.32 -11.35
CA GLU A 48 6.65 -12.96 -11.70
C GLU A 48 5.38 -12.93 -12.58
N SER A 49 5.11 -13.98 -13.35
CA SER A 49 3.94 -14.02 -14.24
C SER A 49 2.63 -14.09 -13.44
N LEU A 50 2.65 -14.79 -12.30
CA LEU A 50 1.49 -14.83 -11.41
C LEU A 50 1.29 -13.51 -10.68
N TYR A 51 2.37 -12.84 -10.27
CA TYR A 51 2.29 -11.47 -9.70
C TYR A 51 1.69 -10.50 -10.72
N GLU A 52 2.13 -10.53 -11.98
CA GLU A 52 1.53 -9.69 -13.03
C GLU A 52 0.06 -10.03 -13.31
N CYS A 53 -0.33 -11.30 -13.15
CA CYS A 53 -1.74 -11.68 -13.20
C CYS A 53 -2.54 -11.01 -12.08
N LEU A 54 -2.07 -11.10 -10.83
CA LEU A 54 -2.72 -10.46 -9.68
C LEU A 54 -2.80 -8.94 -9.87
N ARG A 55 -1.70 -8.29 -10.26
CA ARG A 55 -1.65 -6.85 -10.56
C ARG A 55 -2.65 -6.44 -11.62
N SER A 56 -2.79 -7.25 -12.68
CA SER A 56 -3.76 -7.00 -13.75
C SER A 56 -5.20 -7.06 -13.24
N GLN A 57 -5.51 -8.05 -12.38
CA GLN A 57 -6.84 -8.19 -11.78
C GLN A 57 -7.15 -7.01 -10.85
N ILE A 58 -6.21 -6.65 -9.97
CA ILE A 58 -6.36 -5.48 -9.08
C ILE A 58 -6.56 -4.20 -9.91
N THR A 59 -5.77 -4.01 -10.96
CA THR A 59 -5.88 -2.84 -11.85
C THR A 59 -7.27 -2.76 -12.50
N PHE A 60 -7.79 -3.90 -12.97
CA PHE A 60 -9.12 -3.98 -13.56
C PHE A 60 -10.24 -3.69 -12.53
N MET A 61 -10.13 -4.25 -11.33
CA MET A 61 -11.09 -4.05 -10.24
C MET A 61 -11.13 -2.59 -9.75
N ALA A 62 -9.97 -1.97 -9.63
CA ALA A 62 -9.86 -0.63 -9.08
C ALA A 62 -10.58 0.41 -9.97
N ARG A 63 -10.76 0.16 -11.28
CA ARG A 63 -11.50 1.03 -12.22
C ARG A 63 -11.21 2.53 -12.00
N GLU A 64 -9.94 2.91 -12.08
CA GLU A 64 -9.50 4.32 -11.87
C GLU A 64 -9.67 4.81 -10.42
N LYS A 65 -9.68 3.90 -9.44
CA LYS A 65 -9.50 4.23 -8.02
C LYS A 65 -8.05 3.99 -7.64
N GLU A 66 -7.18 4.93 -7.96
CA GLU A 66 -5.74 4.80 -7.74
C GLU A 66 -5.42 4.52 -6.27
N TRP A 67 -6.17 5.12 -5.35
CA TRP A 67 -5.96 4.92 -3.91
C TRP A 67 -6.27 3.49 -3.46
N GLU A 68 -7.29 2.85 -4.03
CA GLU A 68 -7.58 1.45 -3.71
C GLU A 68 -6.47 0.53 -4.19
N MET A 69 -5.94 0.80 -5.39
CA MET A 69 -4.80 0.08 -5.95
C MET A 69 -3.54 0.28 -5.09
N PHE A 70 -3.28 1.50 -4.63
CA PHE A 70 -2.13 1.83 -3.78
C PHE A 70 -2.25 1.16 -2.40
N ILE A 71 -3.45 1.13 -1.83
CA ILE A 71 -3.75 0.41 -0.58
C ILE A 71 -3.48 -1.08 -0.76
N MET A 72 -4.07 -1.72 -1.77
CA MET A 72 -3.86 -3.15 -2.04
C MET A 72 -2.38 -3.50 -2.30
N ALA A 73 -1.64 -2.62 -2.98
CA ALA A 73 -0.20 -2.80 -3.17
C ALA A 73 0.58 -2.77 -1.85
N SER A 74 0.20 -1.89 -0.92
CA SER A 74 0.90 -1.74 0.36
C SER A 74 0.84 -2.98 1.24
N HIS A 75 -0.25 -3.73 1.14
CA HIS A 75 -0.54 -4.97 1.86
C HIS A 75 0.40 -6.10 1.43
N GLY A 76 0.66 -6.23 0.14
CA GLY A 76 1.63 -7.17 -0.42
C GLY A 76 3.07 -6.66 -0.53
N ASN A 77 3.34 -5.44 -0.08
CA ASN A 77 4.57 -4.71 -0.39
C ASN A 77 4.91 -4.71 -1.91
N ASP A 78 3.89 -4.70 -2.77
CA ASP A 78 4.03 -4.76 -4.22
C ASP A 78 4.45 -3.39 -4.76
N ARG A 79 5.77 -3.16 -4.79
CA ARG A 79 6.35 -1.89 -5.26
C ARG A 79 6.03 -1.59 -6.73
N ILE A 80 5.80 -2.62 -7.57
CA ILE A 80 5.46 -2.40 -8.98
C ILE A 80 4.04 -1.86 -9.09
N LEU A 81 3.08 -2.50 -8.42
CA LEU A 81 1.68 -2.05 -8.41
C LEU A 81 1.53 -0.69 -7.71
N GLY A 82 2.21 -0.48 -6.58
CA GLY A 82 2.17 0.79 -5.87
C GLY A 82 2.70 1.94 -6.70
N LYS A 83 3.79 1.72 -7.45
CA LYS A 83 4.32 2.73 -8.38
C LYS A 83 3.32 3.02 -9.51
N ARG A 84 2.71 1.99 -10.12
CA ARG A 84 1.68 2.16 -11.16
C ARG A 84 0.48 2.95 -10.65
N ALA A 85 0.06 2.73 -9.41
CA ALA A 85 -1.02 3.49 -8.78
C ALA A 85 -0.60 4.95 -8.57
N LEU A 86 0.59 5.17 -8.01
CA LEU A 86 1.12 6.50 -7.72
C LEU A 86 1.36 7.34 -8.98
N ASP A 87 1.85 6.74 -10.07
CA ASP A 87 2.08 7.42 -11.36
C ASP A 87 0.77 7.98 -11.96
N LYS A 88 -0.38 7.36 -11.64
CA LYS A 88 -1.72 7.82 -12.06
C LYS A 88 -2.33 8.88 -11.16
N MET A 89 -1.80 9.09 -9.96
CA MET A 89 -2.30 10.11 -9.02
C MET A 89 -1.63 11.46 -9.28
N ASP A 90 -2.37 12.48 -9.68
CA ASP A 90 -1.88 13.86 -9.55
C ASP A 90 -2.03 14.36 -8.09
N ASP A 91 -1.55 15.57 -7.81
CA ASP A 91 -1.62 16.15 -6.46
C ASP A 91 -3.07 16.25 -5.95
N LYS A 92 -4.03 16.48 -6.86
CA LYS A 92 -5.45 16.61 -6.52
C LYS A 92 -6.02 15.25 -6.11
N THR A 93 -5.76 14.20 -6.87
CA THR A 93 -6.18 12.83 -6.57
C THR A 93 -5.50 12.31 -5.30
N PHE A 94 -4.21 12.62 -5.12
CA PHE A 94 -3.49 12.22 -3.93
C PHE A 94 -4.05 12.87 -2.66
N LEU A 95 -4.29 14.18 -2.69
CA LEU A 95 -4.72 14.96 -1.53
C LEU A 95 -6.24 15.16 -1.44
N GLU A 96 -7.02 14.42 -2.22
CA GLU A 96 -8.47 14.51 -2.23
C GLU A 96 -9.07 14.19 -0.84
N GLU A 97 -10.29 14.66 -0.59
CA GLU A 97 -11.06 14.39 0.62
C GLU A 97 -10.99 12.90 1.03
N GLY A 98 -10.76 12.67 2.32
CA GLY A 98 -10.59 11.33 2.86
C GLY A 98 -9.15 10.81 2.84
N PHE A 99 -8.18 11.63 2.44
CA PHE A 99 -6.74 11.33 2.50
C PHE A 99 -6.30 10.60 3.78
N SER A 100 -6.61 11.16 4.96
CA SER A 100 -6.21 10.55 6.25
C SER A 100 -6.86 9.19 6.50
N LYS A 101 -8.09 8.98 6.02
CA LYS A 101 -8.76 7.67 6.07
C LYS A 101 -8.06 6.67 5.16
N ARG A 102 -7.56 7.11 4.01
CA ARG A 102 -6.83 6.27 3.04
C ARG A 102 -5.44 5.89 3.58
N ILE A 103 -4.68 6.82 4.17
CA ILE A 103 -3.41 6.49 4.84
C ILE A 103 -3.61 5.39 5.88
N ARG A 104 -4.66 5.48 6.72
CA ARG A 104 -4.91 4.49 7.79
C ARG A 104 -5.18 3.08 7.28
N ARG A 105 -5.50 2.93 5.99
CA ARG A 105 -5.73 1.65 5.33
C ARG A 105 -4.46 1.07 4.71
N LEU A 106 -3.37 1.84 4.62
CA LEU A 106 -2.08 1.31 4.18
C LEU A 106 -1.48 0.40 5.25
N SER A 107 -0.57 -0.49 4.82
CA SER A 107 0.36 -1.16 5.73
C SER A 107 1.21 -0.13 6.49
N ASP A 108 1.63 -0.45 7.72
CA ASP A 108 2.27 0.51 8.61
C ASP A 108 3.52 1.15 7.98
N THR A 109 4.35 0.36 7.29
CA THR A 109 5.55 0.84 6.59
C THR A 109 5.23 1.85 5.49
N TRP A 110 4.23 1.56 4.66
CA TRP A 110 3.84 2.45 3.56
C TRP A 110 3.14 3.70 4.07
N ALA A 111 2.31 3.57 5.10
CA ALA A 111 1.64 4.68 5.74
C ALA A 111 2.64 5.68 6.35
N LEU A 112 3.66 5.17 7.04
CA LEU A 112 4.74 5.96 7.59
C LEU A 112 5.52 6.68 6.48
N ALA A 113 5.84 5.99 5.38
CA ALA A 113 6.56 6.61 4.27
C ALA A 113 5.75 7.72 3.58
N VAL A 114 4.44 7.52 3.38
CA VAL A 114 3.54 8.58 2.89
C VAL A 114 3.53 9.78 3.83
N TYR A 115 3.43 9.52 5.13
CA TYR A 115 3.43 10.56 6.13
C TYR A 115 4.74 11.34 6.15
N GLN A 116 5.88 10.67 6.16
CA GLN A 116 7.19 11.33 6.12
C GLN A 116 7.38 12.15 4.84
N ALA A 117 7.01 11.60 3.69
CA ALA A 117 7.13 12.30 2.40
C ALA A 117 6.35 13.62 2.40
N LEU A 118 5.17 13.65 3.01
CA LEU A 118 4.35 14.86 3.10
C LEU A 118 4.77 15.81 4.23
N TYR A 119 5.13 15.29 5.40
CA TYR A 119 5.36 16.06 6.62
C TYR A 119 6.84 16.14 7.00
N THR A 120 7.72 16.12 5.99
CA THR A 120 9.19 16.14 6.09
C THR A 120 9.78 17.27 6.96
N LYS A 121 8.98 18.27 7.32
CA LYS A 121 9.36 19.41 8.17
C LYS A 121 8.89 19.31 9.63
N ASP A 122 8.29 18.22 10.08
CA ASP A 122 7.95 18.08 11.50
C ASP A 122 9.24 17.85 12.32
N PRO A 123 9.68 18.83 13.14
CA PRO A 123 10.91 18.71 13.93
C PRO A 123 10.83 17.63 15.02
N ASN A 124 9.64 17.08 15.29
CA ASN A 124 9.44 16.00 16.26
C ASN A 124 9.63 14.60 15.66
N LEU A 125 9.81 14.49 14.34
CA LEU A 125 9.95 13.22 13.61
C LEU A 125 11.31 13.14 12.96
N SER A 126 12.34 12.84 13.74
CA SER A 126 13.68 12.65 13.19
C SER A 126 13.76 11.33 12.36
N PRO A 127 14.52 11.32 11.25
CA PRO A 127 14.78 10.12 10.45
C PRO A 127 15.51 8.99 11.20
N GLU A 128 16.06 9.24 12.39
CA GLU A 128 16.78 8.26 13.20
C GLU A 128 15.86 7.17 13.79
N THR A 129 14.54 7.35 13.66
CA THR A 129 13.52 6.35 14.05
C THR A 129 13.42 5.18 13.05
N ILE A 130 14.19 5.22 11.97
CA ILE A 130 14.16 4.29 10.85
C ILE A 130 15.25 3.22 11.05
N CYS A 131 14.96 2.15 11.81
CA CYS A 131 15.59 0.83 11.61
C CYS A 131 14.85 -0.29 12.38
N PRO A 132 14.87 -1.53 11.86
CA PRO A 132 14.03 -2.64 12.30
C PRO A 132 14.61 -3.23 13.60
N GLY A 133 13.90 -3.10 14.72
CA GLY A 133 14.32 -3.76 15.96
C GLY A 133 13.87 -3.11 17.25
N SER A 134 13.22 -1.94 17.22
CA SER A 134 12.60 -1.38 18.42
C SER A 134 11.10 -1.66 18.45
N ASN A 135 10.76 -2.59 19.31
CA ASN A 135 9.42 -3.11 19.61
C ASN A 135 8.51 -2.04 20.26
N GLU A 136 8.93 -0.78 20.29
CA GLU A 136 8.32 0.33 21.03
C GLU A 136 7.62 1.36 20.13
N TRP A 137 7.87 1.37 18.82
CA TRP A 137 7.02 2.06 17.84
C TRP A 137 6.02 1.08 17.22
N THR A 138 5.32 0.35 18.09
CA THR A 138 4.25 -0.57 17.72
C THR A 138 3.07 0.20 17.12
N SER A 139 2.74 -0.14 15.86
CA SER A 139 1.48 -0.14 15.09
C SER A 139 0.31 0.84 15.39
N GLY A 140 0.46 1.81 16.28
CA GLY A 140 -0.65 2.67 16.74
C GLY A 140 -0.22 4.07 17.12
N LYS A 141 0.97 4.26 17.69
CA LYS A 141 1.43 5.58 18.15
C LYS A 141 1.54 6.59 17.01
N TRP A 142 2.11 6.20 15.87
CA TRP A 142 2.16 7.05 14.69
C TRP A 142 0.76 7.28 14.09
N ARG A 143 -0.20 6.34 14.20
CA ARG A 143 -1.59 6.55 13.77
C ARG A 143 -2.29 7.59 14.64
N THR A 144 -2.00 7.62 15.94
CA THR A 144 -2.47 8.66 16.86
C THR A 144 -1.86 10.02 16.51
N GLU A 145 -0.56 10.08 16.26
CA GLU A 145 0.11 11.32 15.86
C GLU A 145 -0.33 11.80 14.47
N LEU A 146 -0.54 10.90 13.50
CA LEU A 146 -1.15 11.21 12.19
C LEU A 146 -2.51 11.88 12.38
N SER A 147 -3.31 11.37 13.32
CA SER A 147 -4.63 11.93 13.62
C SER A 147 -4.54 13.33 14.22
N ARG A 148 -3.50 13.62 15.00
CA ARG A 148 -3.24 14.95 15.58
C ARG A 148 -2.65 15.92 14.56
N ALA A 149 -1.70 15.48 13.74
CA ALA A 149 -1.02 16.31 12.73
C ALA A 149 -1.97 16.75 11.61
N VAL A 150 -3.01 15.96 11.32
CA VAL A 150 -4.06 16.32 10.35
C VAL A 150 -4.98 17.45 10.88
N ASP A 151 -5.12 17.60 12.21
CA ASP A 151 -5.94 18.65 12.83
C ASP A 151 -5.18 19.99 13.03
N VAL A 152 -3.85 19.98 12.96
CA VAL A 152 -3.00 21.17 13.17
C VAL A 152 -2.55 21.73 11.84
N ALA A 153 -3.12 22.86 11.40
CA ALA A 153 -2.62 23.77 10.35
C ALA A 153 -1.64 23.14 9.33
N ALA A 154 -2.07 22.03 8.72
CA ALA A 154 -1.17 21.13 7.99
C ALA A 154 -0.54 21.82 6.77
N SER A 155 -1.18 22.89 6.27
CA SER A 155 -0.70 23.70 5.15
C SER A 155 0.74 24.19 5.29
N ASP A 156 1.21 24.44 6.50
CA ASP A 156 2.53 25.04 6.74
C ASP A 156 3.66 23.98 6.74
N PHE A 157 3.30 22.71 6.86
CA PHE A 157 4.24 21.58 6.97
C PHE A 157 4.11 20.57 5.83
N ILE A 158 3.09 20.69 4.97
CA ILE A 158 2.94 19.81 3.80
C ILE A 158 3.94 20.20 2.71
N ASN A 159 4.80 19.25 2.35
CA ASN A 159 5.73 19.34 1.24
C ASN A 159 5.03 19.05 -0.10
N LEU A 160 4.13 19.94 -0.53
CA LEU A 160 3.38 19.77 -1.78
C LEU A 160 4.26 19.69 -3.03
N TYR A 161 5.46 20.27 -2.99
CA TYR A 161 6.36 20.34 -4.15
C TYR A 161 7.21 19.09 -4.35
N HIS A 162 7.51 18.34 -3.28
CA HIS A 162 8.45 17.22 -3.35
C HIS A 162 7.91 15.91 -2.77
N TRP A 163 6.72 15.87 -2.16
CA TRP A 163 6.16 14.65 -1.57
C TRP A 163 6.25 13.45 -2.51
N ARG A 164 5.94 13.64 -3.79
CA ARG A 164 5.94 12.55 -4.77
C ARG A 164 7.34 12.01 -5.02
N LYS A 165 8.32 12.90 -5.14
CA LYS A 165 9.74 12.55 -5.32
C LYS A 165 10.27 11.85 -4.07
N ASP A 166 9.94 12.37 -2.89
CA ASP A 166 10.40 11.85 -1.61
C ASP A 166 9.79 10.46 -1.34
N LEU A 167 8.51 10.28 -1.67
CA LEU A 167 7.82 8.99 -1.59
C LEU A 167 8.40 7.97 -2.57
N LEU A 168 8.69 8.38 -3.82
CA LEU A 168 9.36 7.55 -4.81
C LEU A 168 10.75 7.12 -4.35
N ALA A 169 11.52 8.02 -3.75
CA ALA A 169 12.84 7.72 -3.22
C ALA A 169 12.79 6.78 -2.00
N THR A 170 11.77 6.92 -1.15
CA THR A 170 11.67 6.15 0.10
C THR A 170 11.12 4.74 -0.13
N LEU A 171 10.05 4.60 -0.93
CA LEU A 171 9.37 3.31 -1.11
C LEU A 171 9.80 2.55 -2.38
N PHE A 172 10.33 3.23 -3.38
CA PHE A 172 10.53 2.67 -4.73
C PHE A 172 11.95 2.86 -5.27
N ALA A 173 12.90 3.25 -4.43
CA ALA A 173 14.31 3.12 -4.77
C ALA A 173 14.65 1.64 -5.04
N LYS A 174 15.50 1.40 -6.04
CA LYS A 174 15.97 0.05 -6.35
C LYS A 174 16.81 -0.46 -5.18
N ASP A 175 16.45 -1.63 -4.67
CA ASP A 175 17.37 -2.50 -3.94
C ASP A 175 18.37 -3.13 -4.92
#